data_AF-A0A3A1N5P5-F1
#
_entry.id   AF-A0A3A1N5P5-F1
#
_cell.length_a   1.000
_cell.length_b   1.000
_cell.length_c   1.000
_cell.angle_alpha   90.00
_cell.angle_beta   90.00
_cell.angle_gamma   90.00
#
_symmetry.space_group_name_H-M   'P 1'
#
loop_
_entity.id
_entity.type
_entity.pdbx_description
1 polymer ?
#
loop_
_entity_poly.entity_id
_entity_poly.type
_entity_poly.pdbx_seq_one_letter_code
_entity_poly.pdbx_strand_id
1 'polypeptide(L)'
;MKKLTLALFAIFAFTFFACEVEPSGENLEATAGKGKIKNNSVEFDFSEECLTSEAILYAGQNIEVGKVTVSEIGGNYLITYEITNDEWCITETHLSVVNSPEEFPITNAGNPKNGNFEYSDEFACEKTVTYEVPIEKGPYIAAHAVVECVSSSVETIVANLPETLEFCTVNQGPDAYLNITIGEGSLAGSYGAWCIDNDSPIQLSNCYTADVYALNEELPDSAFEYPENFDLVNWLLNQNIVGEPSVSSGEAYTYGDLQFAIWKLLDDIEDESCAECNLGTFTSGHVDELVALAQENGTDFNPECGNVTGVILISEGVQPLIIPTPLDCNTCEETAWADGCDFPGNNWATYFQYD
;
A
#
# COMPACT_ATOMS: atom_id res chain seq x y z
N MET A 1 -16.06 -50.13 -48.18
CA MET A 1 -15.68 -51.44 -47.61
C MET A 1 -15.15 -51.22 -46.21
N LYS A 2 -15.56 -52.09 -45.28
CA LYS A 2 -15.33 -52.06 -43.83
C LYS A 2 -13.84 -52.09 -43.44
N LYS A 3 -13.53 -51.45 -42.30
CA LYS A 3 -12.84 -51.97 -41.08
C LYS A 3 -12.35 -50.74 -40.30
N LEU A 4 -13.02 -50.30 -39.23
CA LEU A 4 -12.97 -50.81 -37.85
C LEU A 4 -11.54 -51.06 -37.35
N THR A 5 -11.01 -50.15 -36.53
CA THR A 5 -10.04 -50.49 -35.49
C THR A 5 -10.17 -49.50 -34.34
N LEU A 6 -10.38 -50.09 -33.16
CA LEU A 6 -10.67 -49.48 -31.86
C LEU A 6 -9.32 -49.31 -31.14
N ALA A 7 -9.01 -48.12 -30.65
CA ALA A 7 -7.90 -47.89 -29.72
C ALA A 7 -8.43 -47.14 -28.49
N LEU A 8 -8.39 -47.84 -27.35
CA LEU A 8 -8.66 -47.29 -26.02
C LEU A 8 -7.53 -46.31 -25.65
N PHE A 9 -7.88 -45.09 -25.26
CA PHE A 9 -7.05 -44.26 -24.40
C PHE A 9 -7.90 -43.83 -23.20
N ALA A 10 -7.46 -44.25 -22.01
CA ALA A 10 -8.03 -43.83 -20.74
C ALA A 10 -7.57 -42.40 -20.46
N ILE A 11 -8.52 -41.48 -20.32
CA ILE A 11 -8.29 -40.13 -19.79
C ILE A 11 -9.09 -40.03 -18.50
N PHE A 12 -8.39 -39.74 -17.40
CA PHE A 12 -8.93 -39.58 -16.07
C PHE A 12 -8.82 -38.11 -15.66
N ALA A 13 -9.98 -37.53 -15.31
CA ALA A 13 -10.23 -36.33 -14.47
C ALA A 13 -9.65 -34.98 -14.95
N PHE A 14 -10.25 -33.81 -14.74
CA PHE A 14 -11.23 -33.32 -13.78
C PHE A 14 -12.17 -32.32 -14.49
N THR A 15 -13.47 -32.40 -14.26
CA THR A 15 -14.40 -31.29 -14.54
C THR A 15 -15.20 -31.03 -13.28
N PHE A 16 -14.92 -29.92 -12.61
CA PHE A 16 -15.78 -29.39 -11.56
C PHE A 16 -17.02 -28.81 -12.22
N PHE A 17 -18.19 -29.42 -11.95
CA PHE A 17 -19.47 -28.79 -12.16
C PHE A 17 -20.11 -28.55 -10.80
N ALA A 18 -20.37 -27.27 -10.55
CA ALA A 18 -21.21 -26.78 -9.48
C ALA A 18 -22.65 -27.30 -9.64
N CYS A 19 -23.20 -27.80 -8.54
CA CYS A 19 -24.62 -28.04 -8.27
C CYS A 19 -24.81 -27.65 -6.79
N GLU A 20 -25.95 -27.20 -6.30
CA GLU A 20 -27.18 -26.61 -6.81
C GLU A 20 -27.92 -26.23 -5.50
N VAL A 21 -28.80 -25.23 -5.55
CA VAL A 21 -29.66 -24.88 -4.41
C VAL A 21 -30.88 -25.80 -4.43
N GLU A 22 -31.28 -26.34 -3.28
CA GLU A 22 -32.53 -27.10 -3.14
C GLU A 22 -33.37 -26.69 -1.91
N PRO A 23 -34.69 -26.95 -1.95
CA PRO A 23 -35.72 -26.03 -1.47
C PRO A 23 -36.33 -26.37 -0.10
N SER A 24 -37.13 -25.43 0.39
CA SER A 24 -38.03 -25.54 1.53
C SER A 24 -39.00 -26.72 1.42
N GLY A 25 -39.02 -27.57 2.45
CA GLY A 25 -40.04 -28.60 2.65
C GLY A 25 -40.46 -28.66 4.11
N GLU A 26 -41.66 -28.18 4.42
CA GLU A 26 -42.40 -28.52 5.63
C GLU A 26 -42.86 -29.98 5.58
N ASN A 27 -42.47 -30.78 6.57
CA ASN A 27 -43.33 -31.77 7.21
C ASN A 27 -42.72 -32.21 8.54
N LEU A 28 -43.26 -31.67 9.63
CA LEU A 28 -42.95 -32.06 11.00
C LEU A 28 -43.78 -33.29 11.38
N GLU A 29 -43.16 -34.47 11.42
CA GLU A 29 -43.64 -35.55 12.28
C GLU A 29 -43.08 -35.34 13.70
N ALA A 30 -44.01 -35.19 14.65
CA ALA A 30 -43.70 -34.97 16.05
C ALA A 30 -43.00 -36.19 16.67
N THR A 31 -41.69 -36.07 16.88
CA THR A 31 -40.96 -36.90 17.85
C THR A 31 -40.74 -36.07 19.10
N ALA A 32 -41.39 -36.47 20.19
CA ALA A 32 -41.23 -35.88 21.51
C ALA A 32 -39.83 -36.20 22.07
N GLY A 33 -38.82 -35.48 21.60
CA GLY A 33 -37.50 -35.43 22.20
C GLY A 33 -37.52 -34.44 23.36
N LYS A 34 -37.39 -34.95 24.59
CA LYS A 34 -37.07 -34.13 25.77
C LYS A 34 -35.65 -33.56 25.63
N GLY A 35 -35.47 -32.56 24.78
CA GLY A 35 -34.29 -31.73 24.75
C GLY A 35 -34.30 -30.83 25.98
N LYS A 36 -33.35 -31.03 26.88
CA LYS A 36 -33.05 -30.02 27.90
C LYS A 36 -32.58 -28.77 27.17
N ILE A 37 -33.41 -27.73 27.17
CA ILE A 37 -32.95 -26.37 26.88
C ILE A 37 -31.92 -26.07 27.97
N LYS A 38 -30.64 -26.08 27.63
CA LYS A 38 -29.65 -25.34 28.42
C LYS A 38 -29.90 -23.88 28.06
N ASN A 39 -30.54 -23.14 28.96
CA ASN A 39 -30.37 -21.69 28.99
C ASN A 39 -28.90 -21.45 29.33
N ASN A 40 -28.06 -21.24 28.33
CA ASN A 40 -26.87 -20.43 28.56
C ASN A 40 -27.41 -19.00 28.63
N SER A 41 -27.63 -18.48 29.84
CA SER A 41 -27.74 -17.04 30.01
C SER A 41 -26.39 -16.45 29.60
N VAL A 42 -26.41 -15.54 28.64
CA VAL A 42 -25.28 -14.65 28.36
C VAL A 42 -25.14 -13.76 29.58
N GLU A 43 -24.01 -13.82 30.25
CA GLU A 43 -23.75 -13.09 31.50
C GLU A 43 -22.37 -12.45 31.40
N PHE A 44 -22.30 -11.14 31.65
CA PHE A 44 -21.04 -10.41 31.69
C PHE A 44 -20.24 -10.84 32.92
N ASP A 45 -18.94 -11.06 32.74
CA ASP A 45 -18.04 -11.31 33.86
C ASP A 45 -17.53 -9.98 34.43
N PHE A 46 -18.13 -9.56 35.54
CA PHE A 46 -17.73 -8.35 36.27
C PHE A 46 -16.58 -8.60 37.26
N SER A 47 -15.96 -9.79 37.25
CA SER A 47 -14.80 -10.06 38.09
C SER A 47 -13.49 -9.50 37.49
N GLU A 48 -13.50 -9.14 36.21
CA GLU A 48 -12.41 -8.48 35.53
C GLU A 48 -12.53 -6.96 35.67
N GLU A 49 -11.44 -6.31 36.11
CA GLU A 49 -11.35 -4.86 36.15
C GLU A 49 -10.66 -4.37 34.87
N CYS A 50 -11.42 -3.70 33.99
CA CYS A 50 -10.91 -3.02 32.79
C CYS A 50 -11.06 -1.50 32.89
N LEU A 51 -10.79 -0.95 34.07
CA LEU A 51 -10.82 0.49 34.32
C LEU A 51 -9.59 1.17 33.70
N THR A 52 -9.79 2.03 32.71
CA THR A 52 -8.70 2.78 32.09
C THR A 52 -9.18 4.06 31.40
N SER A 53 -8.29 5.05 31.32
CA SER A 53 -8.43 6.24 30.47
C SER A 53 -7.73 6.10 29.11
N GLU A 54 -6.91 5.06 28.94
CA GLU A 54 -6.16 4.75 27.72
C GLU A 54 -6.16 3.23 27.50
N ALA A 55 -6.72 2.78 26.40
CA ALA A 55 -6.77 1.37 26.00
C ALA A 55 -5.95 1.17 24.72
N ILE A 56 -5.13 0.12 24.66
CA ILE A 56 -4.36 -0.22 23.45
C ILE A 56 -5.33 -0.68 22.36
N LEU A 57 -5.13 -0.23 21.11
CA LEU A 57 -5.91 -0.68 19.96
C LEU A 57 -5.18 -1.85 19.29
N TYR A 58 -5.75 -3.05 19.41
CA TYR A 58 -5.20 -4.28 18.83
C TYR A 58 -5.92 -4.67 17.55
N ALA A 59 -5.21 -4.71 16.43
CA ALA A 59 -5.66 -5.31 15.17
C ALA A 59 -5.37 -6.81 15.16
N GLY A 60 -6.28 -7.61 14.58
CA GLY A 60 -6.07 -9.05 14.42
C GLY A 60 -5.75 -9.78 15.75
N GLN A 61 -6.34 -9.32 16.85
CA GLN A 61 -6.14 -9.78 18.25
C GLN A 61 -4.80 -9.43 18.90
N ASN A 62 -3.71 -9.25 18.16
CA ASN A 62 -2.36 -9.21 18.76
C ASN A 62 -1.43 -8.14 18.19
N ILE A 63 -1.87 -7.38 17.18
CA ILE A 63 -1.04 -6.37 16.54
C ILE A 63 -1.39 -5.01 17.15
N GLU A 64 -0.48 -4.46 17.94
CA GLU A 64 -0.65 -3.09 18.45
C GLU A 64 -0.53 -2.10 17.29
N VAL A 65 -1.64 -1.45 16.96
CA VAL A 65 -1.69 -0.45 15.88
C VAL A 65 -1.85 0.97 16.42
N GLY A 66 -2.37 1.12 17.63
CA GLY A 66 -2.66 2.42 18.19
C GLY A 66 -3.22 2.34 19.59
N LYS A 67 -4.02 3.34 19.94
CA LYS A 67 -4.70 3.44 21.23
C LYS A 67 -6.00 4.23 21.15
N VAL A 68 -6.84 4.05 22.14
CA VAL A 68 -8.05 4.85 22.39
C VAL A 68 -7.88 5.55 23.72
N THR A 69 -7.95 6.88 23.72
CA THR A 69 -7.86 7.72 24.92
C THR A 69 -9.18 8.41 25.22
N VAL A 70 -9.47 8.63 26.49
CA VAL A 70 -10.69 9.29 26.95
C VAL A 70 -10.32 10.45 27.88
N SER A 71 -10.87 11.63 27.62
CA SER A 71 -10.71 12.82 28.47
C SER A 71 -12.02 13.57 28.62
N GLU A 72 -12.19 14.34 29.69
CA GLU A 72 -13.41 15.11 29.92
C GLU A 72 -13.26 16.60 29.57
N ILE A 73 -14.15 17.12 28.73
CA ILE A 73 -14.23 18.55 28.39
C ILE A 73 -15.69 18.98 28.38
N GLY A 74 -16.05 19.95 29.23
CA GLY A 74 -17.34 20.63 29.15
C GLY A 74 -18.57 19.74 29.41
N GLY A 75 -18.43 18.61 30.12
CA GLY A 75 -19.52 17.66 30.36
C GLY A 75 -19.65 16.57 29.29
N ASN A 76 -18.66 16.47 28.40
CA ASN A 76 -18.54 15.40 27.41
C ASN A 76 -17.21 14.66 27.59
N TYR A 77 -17.20 13.38 27.26
CA TYR A 77 -16.00 12.63 26.92
C TYR A 77 -15.53 13.05 25.53
N LEU A 78 -14.23 13.24 25.39
CA LEU A 78 -13.50 13.29 24.14
C LEU A 78 -12.76 11.96 23.99
N ILE A 79 -13.32 11.08 23.16
CA ILE A 79 -12.82 9.73 22.92
C ILE A 79 -12.03 9.77 21.62
N THR A 80 -10.71 9.53 21.70
CA THR A 80 -9.80 9.68 20.57
C THR A 80 -9.12 8.37 20.23
N TYR A 81 -9.36 7.89 19.02
CA TYR A 81 -8.57 6.84 18.38
C TYR A 81 -7.31 7.48 17.81
N GLU A 82 -6.14 6.93 18.14
CA GLU A 82 -4.84 7.40 17.66
C GLU A 82 -4.03 6.20 17.17
N ILE A 83 -3.69 6.19 15.88
CA ILE A 83 -2.81 5.18 15.28
C ILE A 83 -1.37 5.61 15.52
N THR A 84 -0.65 4.80 16.30
CA THR A 84 0.76 5.03 16.67
C THR A 84 1.72 4.19 15.84
N ASN A 85 1.21 3.19 15.12
CA ASN A 85 1.98 2.42 14.16
C ASN A 85 1.82 3.03 12.76
N ASP A 86 2.92 3.54 12.20
CA ASP A 86 2.90 4.25 10.91
C ASP A 86 2.49 3.37 9.72
N GLU A 87 2.60 2.05 9.86
CA GLU A 87 2.19 1.07 8.86
C GLU A 87 0.67 0.94 8.72
N TRP A 88 -0.13 1.49 9.65
CA TRP A 88 -1.60 1.31 9.68
C TRP A 88 -2.35 2.63 9.62
N CYS A 89 -3.61 2.63 9.21
CA CYS A 89 -4.53 3.75 9.40
C CYS A 89 -5.98 3.26 9.55
N ILE A 90 -6.87 4.14 10.00
CA ILE A 90 -8.29 3.85 10.23
C ILE A 90 -9.07 4.14 8.95
N THR A 91 -9.91 3.19 8.54
CA THR A 91 -10.88 3.34 7.43
C THR A 91 -12.32 3.32 7.90
N GLU A 92 -12.59 2.77 9.08
CA GLU A 92 -13.93 2.78 9.67
C GLU A 92 -13.82 2.75 11.20
N THR A 93 -14.77 3.36 11.90
CA THR A 93 -14.90 3.19 13.35
C THR A 93 -16.32 2.86 13.76
N HIS A 94 -16.44 2.16 14.89
CA HIS A 94 -17.69 1.90 15.57
C HIS A 94 -17.47 2.09 17.07
N LEU A 95 -18.26 2.98 17.67
CA LEU A 95 -18.15 3.37 19.07
C LEU A 95 -19.52 3.31 19.74
N SER A 96 -19.58 2.62 20.88
CA SER A 96 -20.75 2.60 21.77
C SER A 96 -20.35 3.00 23.17
N VAL A 97 -21.18 3.83 23.82
CA VAL A 97 -20.99 4.32 25.19
C VAL A 97 -22.28 4.16 25.96
N VAL A 98 -22.24 3.40 27.06
CA VAL A 98 -23.43 2.97 27.81
C VAL A 98 -23.23 3.01 29.33
N ASN A 99 -24.35 3.02 30.07
CA ASN A 99 -24.35 3.09 31.55
C ASN A 99 -24.11 1.74 32.22
N SER A 100 -24.34 0.64 31.51
CA SER A 100 -24.10 -0.73 31.95
C SER A 100 -23.71 -1.59 30.74
N PRO A 101 -22.77 -2.56 30.85
CA PRO A 101 -22.39 -3.41 29.72
C PRO A 101 -23.56 -4.17 29.09
N GLU A 102 -24.61 -4.47 29.85
CA GLU A 102 -25.83 -5.11 29.36
C GLU A 102 -26.62 -4.27 28.33
N GLU A 103 -26.35 -2.96 28.27
CA GLU A 103 -26.98 -2.03 27.34
C GLU A 103 -26.28 -1.98 25.97
N PHE A 104 -25.09 -2.57 25.83
CA PHE A 104 -24.41 -2.63 24.54
C PHE A 104 -25.27 -3.33 23.48
N PRO A 105 -25.24 -2.88 22.21
CA PRO A 105 -25.90 -3.59 21.12
C PRO A 105 -25.27 -4.98 20.89
N ILE A 106 -25.80 -6.03 21.52
CA ILE A 106 -25.31 -7.40 21.39
C ILE A 106 -26.30 -8.37 20.74
N THR A 107 -25.80 -9.50 20.28
CA THR A 107 -26.58 -10.67 19.85
C THR A 107 -27.06 -11.49 21.05
N ASN A 108 -28.01 -12.39 20.83
CA ASN A 108 -28.43 -13.36 21.86
C ASN A 108 -27.30 -14.32 22.28
N ALA A 109 -26.19 -14.35 21.54
CA ALA A 109 -25.02 -15.16 21.85
C ALA A 109 -23.94 -14.38 22.61
N GLY A 110 -24.14 -13.07 22.87
CA GLY A 110 -23.18 -12.23 23.60
C GLY A 110 -22.22 -11.44 22.72
N ASN A 111 -22.14 -11.72 21.42
CA ASN A 111 -21.27 -10.95 20.51
C ASN A 111 -21.84 -9.54 20.28
N PRO A 112 -21.02 -8.47 20.28
CA PRO A 112 -21.42 -7.14 19.83
C PRO A 112 -21.91 -7.12 18.37
N LYS A 113 -22.80 -6.17 18.08
CA LYS A 113 -23.33 -5.83 16.76
C LYS A 113 -22.78 -4.47 16.36
N ASN A 114 -21.53 -4.43 15.89
CA ASN A 114 -20.80 -3.19 15.64
C ASN A 114 -21.59 -2.20 14.76
N GLY A 115 -22.19 -2.66 13.65
CA GLY A 115 -23.02 -1.80 12.78
C GLY A 115 -24.32 -1.25 13.41
N ASN A 116 -24.59 -1.55 14.68
CA ASN A 116 -25.67 -0.96 15.47
C ASN A 116 -25.15 -0.04 16.60
N PHE A 117 -23.85 0.21 16.69
CA PHE A 117 -23.28 1.15 17.65
C PHE A 117 -23.72 2.58 17.31
N GLU A 118 -23.84 3.43 18.33
CA GLU A 118 -24.49 4.75 18.20
C GLU A 118 -23.64 5.76 17.41
N TYR A 119 -22.32 5.54 17.37
CA TYR A 119 -21.35 6.39 16.70
C TYR A 119 -20.54 5.52 15.73
N SER A 120 -20.46 5.94 14.47
CA SER A 120 -19.72 5.24 13.43
C SER A 120 -19.47 6.17 12.26
N ASP A 121 -18.30 6.07 11.63
CA ASP A 121 -17.93 6.82 10.43
C ASP A 121 -16.97 6.00 9.56
N GLU A 122 -16.91 6.35 8.27
CA GLU A 122 -15.98 5.82 7.27
C GLU A 122 -14.95 6.90 6.89
N PHE A 123 -13.72 6.48 6.60
CA PHE A 123 -12.56 7.32 6.33
C PHE A 123 -11.75 6.77 5.16
N ALA A 124 -10.98 7.64 4.50
CA ALA A 124 -10.06 7.20 3.46
C ALA A 124 -8.85 6.47 4.05
N CYS A 125 -8.18 7.09 5.03
CA CYS A 125 -7.05 6.54 5.79
C CYS A 125 -6.66 7.61 6.83
N GLU A 126 -7.23 7.53 8.04
CA GLU A 126 -7.02 8.55 9.09
C GLU A 126 -6.14 8.02 10.22
N LYS A 127 -5.25 8.87 10.74
CA LYS A 127 -4.40 8.54 11.89
C LYS A 127 -5.04 8.90 13.22
N THR A 128 -6.02 9.81 13.21
CA THR A 128 -6.69 10.25 14.44
C THR A 128 -8.16 10.51 14.18
N VAL A 129 -9.02 9.89 14.99
CA VAL A 129 -10.48 10.08 14.94
C VAL A 129 -10.96 10.41 16.34
N THR A 130 -11.84 11.39 16.47
CA THR A 130 -12.30 11.87 17.78
C THR A 130 -13.81 12.03 17.84
N TYR A 131 -14.40 11.45 18.88
CA TYR A 131 -15.82 11.57 19.20
C TYR A 131 -16.05 12.39 20.47
N GLU A 132 -17.04 13.28 20.42
CA GLU A 132 -17.55 13.99 21.59
C GLU A 132 -18.84 13.32 22.07
N VAL A 133 -18.83 12.73 23.26
CA VAL A 133 -19.92 11.92 23.81
C VAL A 133 -20.34 12.45 25.17
N PRO A 134 -21.64 12.73 25.44
CA PRO A 134 -22.08 13.17 26.76
C PRO A 134 -21.75 12.16 27.86
N ILE A 135 -21.19 12.63 28.99
CA ILE A 135 -20.83 11.74 30.11
C ILE A 135 -22.05 10.99 30.70
N GLU A 136 -23.25 11.54 30.53
CA GLU A 136 -24.52 10.93 30.94
C GLU A 136 -24.83 9.62 30.22
N LYS A 137 -24.14 9.32 29.11
CA LYS A 137 -24.23 8.04 28.40
C LYS A 137 -23.67 6.88 29.21
N GLY A 138 -22.74 7.15 30.12
CA GLY A 138 -22.18 6.17 31.04
C GLY A 138 -20.71 5.86 30.82
N PRO A 139 -20.08 5.10 31.74
CA PRO A 139 -18.64 4.91 31.76
C PRO A 139 -18.14 3.75 30.90
N TYR A 140 -19.02 2.90 30.37
CA TYR A 140 -18.60 1.71 29.62
C TYR A 140 -18.51 2.01 28.13
N ILE A 141 -17.35 1.72 27.54
CA ILE A 141 -16.98 2.12 26.18
C ILE A 141 -16.54 0.89 25.40
N ALA A 142 -17.18 0.65 24.25
CA ALA A 142 -16.79 -0.34 23.27
C ALA A 142 -16.30 0.37 22.01
N ALA A 143 -14.99 0.30 21.75
CA ALA A 143 -14.34 1.01 20.67
C ALA A 143 -13.72 0.02 19.67
N HIS A 144 -14.31 -0.03 18.48
CA HIS A 144 -13.88 -0.87 17.37
C HIS A 144 -13.45 0.01 16.19
N ALA A 145 -12.47 -0.45 15.43
CA ALA A 145 -12.03 0.15 14.17
C ALA A 145 -11.81 -0.93 13.11
N VAL A 146 -11.99 -0.55 11.85
CA VAL A 146 -11.37 -1.26 10.72
C VAL A 146 -10.12 -0.47 10.36
N VAL A 147 -9.00 -1.18 10.29
CA VAL A 147 -7.71 -0.59 9.97
C VAL A 147 -7.13 -1.25 8.73
N GLU A 148 -6.42 -0.47 7.93
CA GLU A 148 -5.70 -0.98 6.77
C GLU A 148 -4.23 -0.60 6.84
N CYS A 149 -3.41 -1.33 6.10
CA CYS A 149 -2.01 -0.94 5.94
C CYS A 149 -1.93 0.32 5.07
N VAL A 150 -1.10 1.28 5.48
CA VAL A 150 -0.79 2.46 4.67
C VAL A 150 -0.03 2.00 3.44
N SER A 151 -0.60 2.24 2.25
CA SER A 151 0.15 2.12 0.99
C SER A 151 1.13 3.28 0.88
N SER A 152 2.35 3.05 0.38
CA SER A 152 3.28 4.17 0.21
C SER A 152 2.77 5.10 -0.89
N SER A 153 2.85 6.40 -0.65
CA SER A 153 2.57 7.45 -1.62
C SER A 153 3.83 8.24 -1.94
N VAL A 154 3.77 9.07 -2.98
CA VAL A 154 4.86 10.01 -3.31
C VAL A 154 5.19 10.87 -2.08
N GLU A 155 4.18 11.42 -1.40
CA GLU A 155 4.36 12.27 -0.23
C GLU A 155 5.10 11.56 0.90
N THR A 156 4.77 10.30 1.16
CA THR A 156 5.43 9.49 2.20
C THR A 156 6.89 9.22 1.83
N ILE A 157 7.21 9.00 0.55
CA ILE A 157 8.61 8.89 0.11
C ILE A 157 9.33 10.21 0.33
N VAL A 158 8.79 11.33 -0.16
CA VAL A 158 9.41 12.67 -0.03
C VAL A 158 9.69 13.02 1.43
N ALA A 159 8.74 12.75 2.33
CA ALA A 159 8.90 13.01 3.76
C ALA A 159 10.03 12.21 4.43
N ASN A 160 10.47 11.11 3.81
CA ASN A 160 11.51 10.22 4.32
C ASN A 160 12.81 10.27 3.51
N LEU A 161 12.92 11.12 2.49
CA LEU A 161 14.17 11.28 1.74
C LEU A 161 15.25 11.90 2.64
N PRO A 162 16.48 11.35 2.65
CA PRO A 162 17.60 12.00 3.31
C PRO A 162 18.07 13.20 2.46
N GLU A 163 18.59 14.27 3.06
CA GLU A 163 19.15 15.40 2.28
C GLU A 163 20.29 14.95 1.36
N THR A 164 21.13 14.04 1.86
CA THR A 164 22.28 13.48 1.13
C THR A 164 22.43 11.99 1.43
N LEU A 165 22.97 11.22 0.49
CA LEU A 165 23.34 9.81 0.70
C LEU A 165 24.63 9.42 -0.02
N GLU A 166 25.20 8.28 0.36
CA GLU A 166 26.27 7.62 -0.40
C GLU A 166 25.67 6.47 -1.24
N PHE A 167 26.00 6.44 -2.53
CA PHE A 167 25.70 5.33 -3.41
C PHE A 167 26.96 4.84 -4.12
N CYS A 168 26.99 3.54 -4.44
CA CYS A 168 28.07 2.92 -5.20
C CYS A 168 27.56 2.35 -6.51
N THR A 169 28.19 2.72 -7.62
CA THR A 169 27.94 2.11 -8.93
C THR A 169 28.54 0.70 -8.97
N VAL A 170 27.83 -0.24 -9.59
CA VAL A 170 28.26 -1.65 -9.64
C VAL A 170 28.67 -2.03 -11.05
N ASN A 171 27.70 -2.20 -11.94
CA ASN A 171 27.87 -2.65 -13.30
C ASN A 171 26.80 -2.03 -14.20
N GLN A 172 27.03 -2.08 -15.51
CA GLN A 172 26.01 -1.73 -16.49
C GLN A 172 25.00 -2.87 -16.65
N GLY A 173 23.71 -2.54 -16.77
CA GLY A 173 22.64 -3.48 -17.14
C GLY A 173 22.52 -4.76 -16.29
N PRO A 174 21.71 -5.73 -16.74
CA PRO A 174 20.86 -5.70 -17.93
C PRO A 174 19.53 -4.98 -17.73
N ASP A 175 19.07 -4.76 -16.49
CA ASP A 175 17.67 -4.39 -16.21
C ASP A 175 17.41 -2.86 -16.14
N ALA A 176 18.47 -2.06 -16.24
CA ALA A 176 18.47 -0.60 -16.32
C ALA A 176 19.76 -0.16 -17.05
N TYR A 177 20.05 1.14 -17.12
CA TYR A 177 21.33 1.55 -17.69
C TYR A 177 22.51 1.12 -16.81
N LEU A 178 22.46 1.37 -15.49
CA LEU A 178 23.42 0.80 -14.54
C LEU A 178 22.76 0.33 -13.25
N ASN A 179 23.47 -0.50 -12.50
CA ASN A 179 23.07 -0.87 -11.14
C ASN A 179 23.87 -0.07 -10.12
N ILE A 180 23.19 0.37 -9.06
CA ILE A 180 23.81 1.00 -7.90
C ILE A 180 23.39 0.31 -6.61
N THR A 181 24.14 0.55 -5.54
CA THR A 181 23.79 0.16 -4.17
C THR A 181 23.87 1.36 -3.24
N ILE A 182 22.90 1.48 -2.34
CA ILE A 182 22.87 2.45 -1.25
C ILE A 182 22.97 1.65 0.05
N GLY A 183 23.98 1.95 0.88
CA GLY A 183 24.35 1.08 2.01
C GLY A 183 23.49 1.25 3.26
N GLU A 184 22.94 2.45 3.48
CA GLU A 184 22.24 2.82 4.71
C GLU A 184 21.21 3.92 4.45
N GLY A 185 20.33 4.15 5.44
CA GLY A 185 19.25 5.14 5.37
C GLY A 185 17.93 4.58 4.82
N SER A 186 16.96 5.47 4.62
CA SER A 186 15.61 5.14 4.12
C SER A 186 15.60 4.59 2.70
N LEU A 187 16.63 4.87 1.91
CA LEU A 187 16.83 4.36 0.55
C LEU A 187 17.88 3.24 0.49
N ALA A 188 18.20 2.57 1.59
CA ALA A 188 19.15 1.47 1.57
C ALA A 188 18.65 0.31 0.68
N GLY A 189 19.45 -0.12 -0.28
CA GLY A 189 19.04 -1.14 -1.23
C GLY A 189 19.89 -1.22 -2.49
N SER A 190 19.45 -2.06 -3.43
CA SER A 190 20.02 -2.19 -4.77
C SER A 190 19.02 -1.68 -5.79
N TYR A 191 19.48 -0.84 -6.71
CA TYR A 191 18.61 -0.18 -7.69
C TYR A 191 19.17 -0.34 -9.10
N GLY A 192 18.27 -0.55 -10.06
CA GLY A 192 18.53 -0.17 -11.44
C GLY A 192 18.37 1.34 -11.55
N ALA A 193 19.35 2.01 -12.13
CA ALA A 193 19.40 3.47 -12.26
C ALA A 193 19.56 3.88 -13.72
N TRP A 194 19.06 5.07 -14.03
CA TRP A 194 19.14 5.68 -15.36
C TRP A 194 19.90 6.99 -15.27
N CYS A 195 20.76 7.24 -16.26
CA CYS A 195 21.41 8.52 -16.42
C CYS A 195 20.38 9.56 -16.87
N ILE A 196 20.49 10.79 -16.37
CA ILE A 196 19.53 11.86 -16.67
C ILE A 196 20.18 13.13 -17.23
N ASP A 197 21.45 13.04 -17.58
CA ASP A 197 22.24 14.07 -18.27
C ASP A 197 23.16 13.32 -19.28
N ASN A 198 23.19 13.73 -20.54
CA ASN A 198 24.00 13.10 -21.59
C ASN A 198 25.46 13.58 -21.60
N ASP A 199 25.74 14.74 -21.00
CA ASP A 199 27.06 15.37 -20.97
C ASP A 199 27.92 14.93 -19.77
N SER A 200 27.28 14.43 -18.71
CA SER A 200 27.98 14.07 -17.47
C SER A 200 28.57 12.65 -17.44
N PRO A 201 29.81 12.47 -16.96
CA PRO A 201 30.47 11.18 -16.91
C PRO A 201 30.08 10.37 -15.66
N ILE A 202 30.14 9.04 -15.76
CA ILE A 202 30.10 8.14 -14.59
C ILE A 202 31.16 7.05 -14.70
N GLN A 203 31.80 6.74 -13.58
CA GLN A 203 32.68 5.57 -13.46
C GLN A 203 31.96 4.48 -12.67
N LEU A 204 31.96 3.27 -13.22
CA LEU A 204 31.47 2.06 -12.55
C LEU A 204 32.43 1.60 -11.45
N SER A 205 31.90 0.83 -10.49
CA SER A 205 32.67 0.32 -9.33
C SER A 205 33.29 1.44 -8.48
N ASN A 206 32.60 2.57 -8.41
CA ASN A 206 32.99 3.73 -7.61
C ASN A 206 31.80 4.25 -6.79
N CYS A 207 32.08 4.87 -5.65
CA CYS A 207 31.08 5.43 -4.74
C CYS A 207 31.11 6.96 -4.76
N TYR A 208 29.93 7.57 -4.61
CA TYR A 208 29.71 9.00 -4.67
C TYR A 208 28.76 9.43 -3.55
N THR A 209 28.89 10.67 -3.11
CA THR A 209 27.90 11.32 -2.24
C THR A 209 27.02 12.19 -3.11
N ALA A 210 25.71 12.01 -3.01
CA ALA A 210 24.73 12.79 -3.75
C ALA A 210 23.78 13.53 -2.83
N ASP A 211 23.39 14.72 -3.27
CA ASP A 211 22.16 15.39 -2.83
C ASP A 211 20.97 14.65 -3.45
N VAL A 212 19.90 14.48 -2.67
CA VAL A 212 18.74 13.66 -3.02
C VAL A 212 17.52 14.52 -3.24
N TYR A 213 16.83 14.30 -4.36
CA TYR A 213 15.65 15.07 -4.73
C TYR A 213 14.48 14.17 -5.14
N ALA A 214 13.27 14.55 -4.76
CA ALA A 214 12.05 14.05 -5.40
C ALA A 214 11.87 14.64 -6.82
N LEU A 215 10.97 14.06 -7.62
CA LEU A 215 10.66 14.62 -8.95
C LEU A 215 9.87 15.94 -8.90
N ASN A 216 9.13 16.19 -7.82
CA ASN A 216 8.21 17.32 -7.67
C ASN A 216 8.78 18.47 -6.83
N GLU A 217 10.05 18.41 -6.45
CA GLU A 217 10.72 19.49 -5.71
C GLU A 217 11.56 20.38 -6.62
N GLU A 218 12.04 21.48 -6.08
CA GLU A 218 12.88 22.43 -6.80
C GLU A 218 14.29 21.85 -6.97
N LEU A 219 14.63 21.48 -8.21
CA LEU A 219 15.96 21.01 -8.58
C LEU A 219 16.95 22.17 -8.69
N PRO A 220 18.28 21.93 -8.55
CA PRO A 220 19.28 22.97 -8.70
C PRO A 220 19.20 23.67 -10.06
N ASP A 221 19.33 25.01 -10.05
CA ASP A 221 19.31 25.83 -11.26
C ASP A 221 20.30 25.30 -12.31
N SER A 222 19.80 25.12 -13.54
CA SER A 222 20.61 24.68 -14.68
C SER A 222 21.24 23.28 -14.51
N ALA A 223 20.70 22.43 -13.62
CA ALA A 223 21.09 21.03 -13.56
C ALA A 223 20.59 20.23 -14.77
N PHE A 224 19.49 20.69 -15.39
CA PHE A 224 18.86 20.07 -16.56
C PHE A 224 18.33 21.15 -17.51
N GLU A 225 18.30 20.85 -18.80
CA GLU A 225 17.84 21.70 -19.89
C GLU A 225 16.32 21.73 -19.97
N TYR A 226 15.67 20.59 -19.72
CA TYR A 226 14.21 20.42 -19.75
C TYR A 226 13.66 19.75 -18.47
N PRO A 227 13.85 20.35 -17.28
CA PRO A 227 13.38 19.77 -16.02
C PRO A 227 11.85 19.64 -15.95
N GLU A 228 11.09 20.36 -16.79
CA GLU A 228 9.63 20.20 -16.87
C GLU A 228 9.18 18.83 -17.39
N ASN A 229 10.06 18.04 -18.02
CA ASN A 229 9.72 16.74 -18.63
C ASN A 229 9.93 15.54 -17.70
N PHE A 230 10.22 15.77 -16.41
CA PHE A 230 10.41 14.67 -15.44
C PHE A 230 9.15 13.81 -15.23
N ASP A 231 7.96 14.36 -15.43
CA ASP A 231 6.70 13.62 -15.46
C ASP A 231 6.66 12.60 -16.63
N LEU A 232 7.13 13.00 -17.81
CA LEU A 232 7.24 12.15 -19.00
C LEU A 232 8.20 11.00 -18.77
N VAL A 233 9.34 11.28 -18.15
CA VAL A 233 10.35 10.27 -17.78
C VAL A 233 9.78 9.29 -16.75
N ASN A 234 9.13 9.79 -15.69
CA ASN A 234 8.53 8.95 -14.68
C ASN A 234 7.42 8.05 -15.26
N TRP A 235 6.63 8.58 -16.19
CA TRP A 235 5.65 7.78 -16.93
C TRP A 235 6.31 6.65 -17.72
N LEU A 236 7.39 6.93 -18.47
CA LEU A 236 8.12 5.92 -19.24
C LEU A 236 8.65 4.79 -18.36
N LEU A 237 9.21 5.13 -17.19
CA LEU A 237 9.74 4.16 -16.22
C LEU A 237 8.66 3.22 -15.68
N ASN A 238 7.38 3.60 -15.75
CA ASN A 238 6.24 2.79 -15.33
C ASN A 238 5.67 1.87 -16.44
N GLN A 239 6.15 1.96 -17.69
CA GLN A 239 5.56 1.21 -18.80
C GLN A 239 6.10 -0.21 -18.96
N ASN A 240 7.22 -0.56 -18.30
CA ASN A 240 7.93 -1.83 -18.54
C ASN A 240 8.20 -2.09 -20.04
N ILE A 241 8.57 -1.05 -20.78
CA ILE A 241 8.57 -1.07 -22.25
C ILE A 241 9.70 -1.91 -22.87
N VAL A 242 10.79 -2.15 -22.14
CA VAL A 242 11.92 -2.91 -22.66
C VAL A 242 11.52 -4.37 -22.86
N GLY A 243 11.77 -4.90 -24.06
CA GLY A 243 11.30 -6.22 -24.48
C GLY A 243 9.98 -6.22 -25.25
N GLU A 244 9.18 -5.16 -25.13
CA GLU A 244 7.94 -5.02 -25.91
C GLU A 244 8.25 -4.65 -27.37
N PRO A 245 7.43 -5.10 -28.35
CA PRO A 245 7.68 -4.82 -29.76
C PRO A 245 7.40 -3.35 -30.09
N SER A 246 8.36 -2.71 -30.77
CA SER A 246 8.18 -1.40 -31.41
C SER A 246 7.01 -1.44 -32.39
N VAL A 247 6.23 -0.37 -32.39
CA VAL A 247 5.05 -0.25 -33.23
C VAL A 247 5.40 -0.12 -34.70
N SER A 248 6.57 0.45 -35.03
CA SER A 248 6.98 0.61 -36.43
C SER A 248 7.81 -0.56 -36.95
N SER A 249 8.72 -1.11 -36.13
CA SER A 249 9.68 -2.12 -36.58
C SER A 249 9.24 -3.55 -36.25
N GLY A 250 8.45 -3.73 -35.19
CA GLY A 250 8.14 -5.03 -34.59
C GLY A 250 9.33 -5.68 -33.86
N GLU A 251 10.49 -5.01 -33.79
CA GLU A 251 11.64 -5.43 -32.99
C GLU A 251 11.43 -5.00 -31.53
N ALA A 252 12.01 -5.74 -30.58
CA ALA A 252 11.87 -5.41 -29.17
C ALA A 252 12.60 -4.10 -28.84
N TYR A 253 11.96 -3.22 -28.07
CA TYR A 253 12.65 -2.09 -27.45
C TYR A 253 13.76 -2.59 -26.52
N THR A 254 14.83 -1.83 -26.46
CA THR A 254 16.03 -2.14 -25.69
C THR A 254 16.25 -1.13 -24.56
N TYR A 255 17.12 -1.48 -23.61
CA TYR A 255 17.57 -0.53 -22.58
C TYR A 255 18.31 0.68 -23.17
N GLY A 256 19.02 0.49 -24.30
CA GLY A 256 19.65 1.59 -25.01
C GLY A 256 18.61 2.56 -25.60
N ASP A 257 17.50 2.03 -26.16
CA ASP A 257 16.39 2.85 -26.64
C ASP A 257 15.80 3.70 -25.50
N LEU A 258 15.51 3.06 -24.35
CA LEU A 258 14.93 3.76 -23.20
C LEU A 258 15.90 4.78 -22.58
N GLN A 259 17.17 4.43 -22.38
CA GLN A 259 18.15 5.37 -21.82
C GLN A 259 18.33 6.61 -22.72
N PHE A 260 18.39 6.42 -24.04
CA PHE A 260 18.48 7.55 -24.95
C PHE A 260 17.21 8.40 -24.92
N ALA A 261 16.04 7.76 -24.91
CA ALA A 261 14.76 8.48 -24.82
C ALA A 261 14.68 9.35 -23.56
N ILE A 262 15.18 8.88 -22.42
CA ILE A 262 15.30 9.66 -21.19
C ILE A 262 16.17 10.90 -21.41
N TRP A 263 17.37 10.75 -21.99
CA TRP A 263 18.24 11.88 -22.31
C TRP A 263 17.56 12.87 -23.26
N LYS A 264 16.91 12.40 -24.32
CA LYS A 264 16.21 13.27 -25.29
C LYS A 264 15.03 14.04 -24.68
N LEU A 265 14.47 13.55 -23.57
CA LEU A 265 13.42 14.24 -22.84
C LEU A 265 13.97 15.30 -21.88
N LEU A 266 15.16 15.12 -21.32
CA LEU A 266 15.70 15.97 -20.25
C LEU A 266 16.81 16.93 -20.71
N ASP A 267 17.44 16.65 -21.85
CA ASP A 267 18.71 17.26 -22.27
C ASP A 267 18.73 17.66 -23.76
N ASP A 268 19.62 18.55 -24.17
CA ASP A 268 19.82 19.05 -25.53
C ASP A 268 20.83 18.23 -26.35
N ILE A 269 20.38 17.06 -26.81
CA ILE A 269 21.23 16.11 -27.55
C ILE A 269 21.88 16.71 -28.81
N GLU A 270 23.20 16.94 -28.76
CA GLU A 270 23.99 17.39 -29.92
C GLU A 270 24.35 16.25 -30.89
N ASP A 271 24.62 15.05 -30.39
CA ASP A 271 24.97 13.86 -31.19
C ASP A 271 23.92 12.76 -31.10
N GLU A 272 22.90 12.83 -31.97
CA GLU A 272 21.86 11.82 -32.07
C GLU A 272 22.38 10.42 -32.47
N SER A 273 23.61 10.33 -33.02
CA SER A 273 24.20 9.05 -33.39
C SER A 273 24.82 8.32 -32.19
N CYS A 274 25.25 9.09 -31.17
CA CYS A 274 25.77 8.62 -29.89
C CYS A 274 26.75 7.44 -30.06
N ALA A 275 27.64 7.56 -31.05
CA ALA A 275 28.49 6.45 -31.49
C ALA A 275 29.52 6.02 -30.42
N GLU A 276 29.82 6.93 -29.49
CA GLU A 276 30.70 6.70 -28.34
C GLU A 276 29.93 6.39 -27.05
N CYS A 277 28.61 6.45 -27.09
CA CYS A 277 27.77 6.16 -25.96
C CYS A 277 27.71 4.64 -25.80
N ASN A 278 28.13 4.15 -24.63
CA ASN A 278 28.08 2.72 -24.33
C ASN A 278 26.65 2.25 -24.05
N LEU A 279 25.63 2.67 -24.81
CA LEU A 279 24.21 2.36 -24.59
C LEU A 279 23.83 0.90 -24.92
N GLY A 280 24.72 0.17 -25.60
CA GLY A 280 24.36 -1.11 -26.23
C GLY A 280 23.60 -0.89 -27.53
N THR A 281 22.70 -1.81 -27.86
CA THR A 281 21.84 -1.68 -29.06
C THR A 281 20.78 -0.62 -28.80
N PHE A 282 20.59 0.30 -29.75
CA PHE A 282 19.42 1.18 -29.83
C PHE A 282 19.19 1.60 -31.29
N THR A 283 18.01 2.15 -31.61
CA THR A 283 17.74 2.77 -32.91
C THR A 283 17.05 4.12 -32.74
N SER A 284 17.39 5.09 -33.58
CA SER A 284 16.77 6.43 -33.51
C SER A 284 15.24 6.38 -33.68
N GLY A 285 14.73 5.44 -34.50
CA GLY A 285 13.28 5.26 -34.68
C GLY A 285 12.56 4.79 -33.41
N HIS A 286 13.16 3.84 -32.69
CA HIS A 286 12.62 3.42 -31.38
C HIS A 286 12.68 4.55 -30.36
N VAL A 287 13.79 5.29 -30.31
CA VAL A 287 13.94 6.44 -29.40
C VAL A 287 12.85 7.49 -29.66
N ASP A 288 12.63 7.87 -30.92
CA ASP A 288 11.60 8.82 -31.30
C ASP A 288 10.18 8.32 -30.95
N GLU A 289 9.92 7.01 -31.07
CA GLU A 289 8.66 6.40 -30.62
C GLU A 289 8.45 6.53 -29.12
N LEU A 290 9.49 6.22 -28.31
CA LEU A 290 9.42 6.31 -26.86
C LEU A 290 9.21 7.77 -26.40
N VAL A 291 9.92 8.72 -26.99
CA VAL A 291 9.74 10.16 -26.71
C VAL A 291 8.32 10.60 -27.06
N ALA A 292 7.80 10.21 -28.22
CA ALA A 292 6.45 10.56 -28.63
C ALA A 292 5.38 9.93 -27.72
N LEU A 293 5.56 8.66 -27.30
CA LEU A 293 4.67 7.99 -26.35
C LEU A 293 4.64 8.72 -25.01
N ALA A 294 5.81 9.12 -24.51
CA ALA A 294 5.93 9.88 -23.27
C ALA A 294 5.22 11.22 -23.38
N GLN A 295 5.45 11.99 -24.45
CA GLN A 295 4.79 13.28 -24.68
C GLN A 295 3.27 13.17 -24.86
N GLU A 296 2.77 12.05 -25.40
CA GLU A 296 1.33 11.83 -25.59
C GLU A 296 0.61 11.45 -24.29
N ASN A 297 1.29 10.77 -23.35
CA ASN A 297 0.63 10.10 -22.22
C ASN A 297 1.17 10.49 -20.84
N GLY A 298 2.37 11.05 -20.76
CA GLY A 298 3.10 11.28 -19.52
C GLY A 298 2.92 12.66 -18.90
N THR A 299 2.28 13.60 -19.59
CA THR A 299 2.04 14.94 -19.04
C THR A 299 1.20 14.87 -17.76
N ASP A 300 1.67 15.55 -16.72
CA ASP A 300 1.08 15.56 -15.38
C ASP A 300 0.98 14.15 -14.75
N PHE A 301 1.82 13.19 -15.17
CA PHE A 301 1.81 11.84 -14.62
C PHE A 301 2.13 11.85 -13.12
N ASN A 302 1.14 11.46 -12.32
CA ASN A 302 1.28 11.27 -10.89
C ASN A 302 1.19 9.76 -10.59
N PRO A 303 2.28 9.13 -10.12
CA PRO A 303 2.29 7.69 -9.90
C PRO A 303 1.39 7.33 -8.70
N GLU A 304 0.61 6.27 -8.86
CA GLU A 304 -0.22 5.71 -7.81
C GLU A 304 0.43 4.47 -7.19
N CYS A 305 -0.19 3.95 -6.14
CA CYS A 305 0.08 2.61 -5.63
C CYS A 305 0.30 1.59 -6.75
N GLY A 306 1.40 0.84 -6.70
CA GLY A 306 1.80 -0.16 -7.69
C GLY A 306 2.64 0.40 -8.85
N ASN A 307 2.81 1.72 -8.91
CA ASN A 307 3.78 2.38 -9.80
C ASN A 307 5.13 2.56 -9.09
N VAL A 308 6.07 3.16 -9.80
CA VAL A 308 7.31 3.71 -9.24
C VAL A 308 7.27 5.24 -9.31
N THR A 309 7.90 5.90 -8.34
CA THR A 309 8.28 7.31 -8.44
C THR A 309 9.79 7.43 -8.57
N GLY A 310 10.27 8.40 -9.35
CA GLY A 310 11.69 8.69 -9.44
C GLY A 310 12.22 9.39 -8.19
N VAL A 311 13.40 8.99 -7.76
CA VAL A 311 14.25 9.75 -6.85
C VAL A 311 15.52 10.12 -7.60
N ILE A 312 15.88 11.40 -7.59
CA ILE A 312 17.01 11.96 -8.30
C ILE A 312 18.21 12.05 -7.35
N LEU A 313 19.38 11.63 -7.83
CA LEU A 313 20.66 11.70 -7.13
C LEU A 313 21.59 12.62 -7.93
N ILE A 314 22.01 13.73 -7.34
CA ILE A 314 22.93 14.68 -7.97
C ILE A 314 24.24 14.72 -7.18
N SER A 315 25.35 14.43 -7.86
CA SER A 315 26.70 14.53 -7.29
C SER A 315 27.53 15.50 -8.13
N GLU A 316 28.34 16.33 -7.48
CA GLU A 316 29.16 17.33 -8.19
C GLU A 316 30.10 16.67 -9.20
N GLY A 317 30.00 17.08 -10.48
CA GLY A 317 30.87 16.61 -11.56
C GLY A 317 30.68 15.13 -11.94
N VAL A 318 29.58 14.53 -11.54
CA VAL A 318 29.23 13.12 -11.80
C VAL A 318 27.83 13.08 -12.40
N GLN A 319 27.62 12.14 -13.31
CA GLN A 319 26.32 11.82 -13.89
C GLN A 319 25.20 11.78 -12.84
N PRO A 320 24.22 12.70 -12.92
CA PRO A 320 23.01 12.59 -12.12
C PRO A 320 22.23 11.34 -12.51
N LEU A 321 21.60 10.71 -11.52
CA LEU A 321 20.85 9.48 -11.71
C LEU A 321 19.40 9.65 -11.27
N ILE A 322 18.49 8.95 -11.93
CA ILE A 322 17.15 8.68 -11.41
C ILE A 322 17.05 7.21 -11.03
N ILE A 323 16.59 6.94 -9.81
CA ILE A 323 16.25 5.60 -9.33
C ILE A 323 14.73 5.46 -9.24
N PRO A 324 14.12 4.45 -9.89
CA PRO A 324 12.72 4.13 -9.69
C PRO A 324 12.53 3.54 -8.29
N THR A 325 11.74 4.20 -7.46
CA THR A 325 11.37 3.76 -6.11
C THR A 325 9.93 3.26 -6.11
N PRO A 326 9.67 1.98 -5.76
CA PRO A 326 8.32 1.42 -5.77
C PRO A 326 7.36 2.13 -4.82
N LEU A 327 6.13 2.32 -5.28
CA LEU A 327 4.98 2.64 -4.45
C LEU A 327 4.26 1.33 -4.09
N ASP A 328 4.57 0.78 -2.93
CA ASP A 328 3.99 -0.47 -2.44
C ASP A 328 2.50 -0.34 -2.13
N CYS A 329 1.73 -1.26 -2.72
CA CYS A 329 0.33 -1.47 -2.38
C CYS A 329 0.20 -2.43 -1.21
N ASN A 330 -0.11 -1.89 -0.05
CA ASN A 330 -0.39 -2.71 1.10
C ASN A 330 -1.90 -3.00 1.17
N THR A 331 -2.30 -4.21 0.79
CA THR A 331 -3.70 -4.66 0.83
C THR A 331 -3.99 -5.45 2.11
N CYS A 332 -3.57 -4.94 3.27
CA CYS A 332 -3.93 -5.56 4.54
C CYS A 332 -5.12 -4.78 5.12
N GLU A 333 -6.15 -5.50 5.53
CA GLU A 333 -7.30 -4.97 6.26
C GLU A 333 -7.49 -5.87 7.48
N GLU A 334 -7.63 -5.27 8.66
CA GLU A 334 -7.90 -5.98 9.90
C GLU A 334 -8.97 -5.26 10.71
N THR A 335 -9.67 -6.03 11.53
CA THR A 335 -10.51 -5.46 12.59
C THR A 335 -9.67 -5.20 13.82
N ALA A 336 -9.92 -4.10 14.50
CA ALA A 336 -9.21 -3.68 15.70
C ALA A 336 -10.17 -3.34 16.85
N TRP A 337 -9.78 -3.72 18.08
CA TRP A 337 -10.54 -3.44 19.30
C TRP A 337 -9.65 -2.79 20.35
N ALA A 338 -10.21 -1.81 21.06
CA ALA A 338 -9.58 -1.24 22.24
C ALA A 338 -9.58 -2.28 23.38
N ASP A 339 -8.40 -2.53 23.95
CA ASP A 339 -8.17 -3.52 24.99
C ASP A 339 -9.05 -3.28 26.23
N GLY A 340 -9.46 -4.37 26.89
CA GLY A 340 -10.39 -4.30 28.01
C GLY A 340 -10.98 -5.65 28.42
N CYS A 341 -12.16 -5.62 29.03
CA CYS A 341 -12.93 -6.79 29.43
C CYS A 341 -13.58 -7.47 28.22
N ASP A 342 -13.69 -8.79 28.27
CA ASP A 342 -14.33 -9.57 27.20
C ASP A 342 -15.86 -9.35 27.15
N PHE A 343 -16.39 -9.25 25.93
CA PHE A 343 -17.82 -9.50 25.73
C PHE A 343 -18.13 -10.98 26.01
N PRO A 344 -19.32 -11.31 26.53
CA PRO A 344 -19.70 -12.68 26.90
C PRO A 344 -19.93 -13.63 25.71
N GLY A 345 -19.61 -13.17 24.49
CA GLY A 345 -19.76 -13.89 23.24
C GLY A 345 -18.62 -14.86 22.93
N ASN A 346 -18.67 -15.46 21.74
CA ASN A 346 -17.58 -16.27 21.20
C ASN A 346 -16.82 -15.46 20.14
N ASN A 347 -16.32 -14.29 20.53
CA ASN A 347 -15.40 -13.49 19.74
C ASN A 347 -14.36 -12.86 20.67
N TRP A 348 -13.43 -12.10 20.11
CA TRP A 348 -12.35 -11.43 20.84
C TRP A 348 -12.64 -9.95 21.09
N ALA A 349 -13.91 -9.55 20.97
CA ALA A 349 -14.29 -8.16 21.15
C ALA A 349 -14.25 -7.81 22.64
N THR A 350 -13.82 -6.58 22.92
CA THR A 350 -13.61 -6.07 24.27
C THR A 350 -14.33 -4.74 24.48
N TYR A 351 -14.53 -4.38 25.75
CA TYR A 351 -14.97 -3.05 26.18
C TYR A 351 -14.17 -2.65 27.43
N PHE A 352 -14.09 -1.36 27.72
CA PHE A 352 -13.43 -0.88 28.94
C PHE A 352 -14.33 0.08 29.71
N GLN A 353 -13.98 0.34 30.96
CA GLN A 353 -14.66 1.30 31.81
C GLN A 353 -13.77 2.53 32.01
N TYR A 354 -14.33 3.72 31.85
CA TYR A 354 -13.69 4.98 32.22
C TYR A 354 -13.96 5.33 33.69
N ASP A 355 -12.95 5.87 34.38
CA ASP A 355 -13.01 6.29 35.80
C ASP A 355 -13.50 7.73 35.96
#